data_AF-A0A9E1XCK9-F1
#
_entry.id   AF-A0A9E1XCK9-F1
#
_cell.length_a   1.000
_cell.length_b   1.000
_cell.length_c   1.000
_cell.angle_alpha   90.00
_cell.angle_beta   90.00
_cell.angle_gamma   90.00
#
_symmetry.space_group_name_H-M   'P 1'
#
loop_
_entity.id
_entity.type
_entity.pdbx_description
1 polymer ?
#
loop_
_entity_poly.entity_id
_entity_poly.type
_entity_poly.pdbx_seq_one_letter_code
_entity_poly.pdbx_strand_id
1 'polypeptide(L)'
;QTVVAGKTWGVFIPLGNNHRLFTLGLGLGISYTIGEYRINICDPYIVSGGIISPTGPLLEEYREGKCSNKINLYKQNSSNFGLGGNGTVKLYSYVGESIEFNFFEADMYINQPTYESAESEASAAANEAEKNIDPAESAVLKPSSIMDPAFNYGYINYASIVYRF
;
A
#
# COMPACT_ATOMS: atom_id res chain seq x y z
N GLN A 1 5.37 -5.97 -3.49
CA GLN A 1 6.14 -4.91 -4.18
C GLN A 1 5.26 -4.32 -5.26
N THR A 2 5.27 -2.99 -5.40
CA THR A 2 4.42 -2.28 -6.36
C THR A 2 5.28 -1.37 -7.22
N VAL A 3 5.07 -1.42 -8.54
CA VAL A 3 5.68 -0.52 -9.52
C VAL A 3 4.58 0.34 -10.11
N VAL A 4 4.79 1.65 -10.20
CA VAL A 4 3.84 2.59 -10.80
C VAL A 4 4.52 3.31 -11.95
N ALA A 5 3.86 3.33 -13.11
CA ALA A 5 4.28 4.09 -14.27
C ALA A 5 3.16 5.06 -14.65
N GLY A 6 3.50 6.35 -14.77
CA GLY A 6 2.50 7.39 -14.99
C GLY A 6 3.10 8.70 -15.44
N LYS A 7 2.22 9.66 -15.68
CA LYS A 7 2.60 11.03 -16.03
C LYS A 7 2.07 11.99 -14.99
N THR A 8 2.94 12.89 -14.55
CA THR A 8 2.60 13.97 -13.63
C THR A 8 2.57 15.28 -14.39
N TRP A 9 1.51 16.06 -14.19
CA TRP A 9 1.36 17.42 -14.69
C TRP A 9 1.34 18.36 -13.49
N GLY A 10 1.94 19.54 -13.63
CA GLY A 10 1.99 20.48 -12.53
C GLY A 10 2.06 21.92 -12.97
N VAL A 11 1.73 22.79 -12.04
CA VAL A 11 1.85 24.24 -12.14
C VAL A 11 2.91 24.71 -11.16
N PHE A 12 3.64 25.76 -11.52
CA PHE A 12 4.69 26.34 -10.70
C PHE A 12 4.81 27.84 -10.94
N ILE A 13 5.39 28.56 -9.99
CA ILE A 13 5.68 29.99 -10.11
C ILE A 13 7.11 30.14 -10.65
N PRO A 14 7.32 30.68 -11.86
CA PRO A 14 8.66 30.93 -12.36
C PRO A 14 9.28 32.14 -11.65
N LEU A 15 10.49 31.98 -11.10
CA LEU A 15 11.30 33.10 -10.57
C LEU A 15 12.37 33.56 -11.57
N GLY A 16 12.72 32.71 -12.53
CA GLY A 16 13.68 32.98 -13.58
C GLY A 16 13.70 31.82 -14.57
N ASN A 17 14.66 31.85 -15.50
CA ASN A 17 14.71 30.87 -16.59
C ASN A 17 14.78 29.41 -16.08
N ASN A 18 15.50 29.19 -14.99
CA ASN A 18 15.76 27.85 -14.44
C ASN A 18 15.25 27.69 -13.01
N HIS A 19 14.57 28.69 -12.43
CA HIS A 19 14.15 28.67 -11.03
C HIS A 19 12.64 28.62 -10.93
N ARG A 20 12.13 27.62 -10.21
CA ARG A 20 10.71 27.43 -9.93
C ARG A 20 10.49 27.54 -8.43
N LEU A 21 9.51 28.35 -8.05
CA LEU A 21 9.01 28.42 -6.68
C LEU A 21 7.65 27.75 -6.66
N PHE A 22 7.37 27.05 -5.55
CA PHE A 22 6.08 26.46 -5.25
C PHE A 22 5.48 25.69 -6.43
N THR A 23 5.96 24.47 -6.64
CA THR A 23 5.41 23.54 -7.63
C THR A 23 4.35 22.69 -6.99
N LEU A 24 3.20 22.58 -7.64
CA LEU A 24 2.15 21.62 -7.30
C LEU A 24 1.86 20.77 -8.53
N GLY A 25 1.97 19.45 -8.37
CA GLY A 25 1.73 18.50 -9.44
C GLY A 25 0.79 17.39 -9.03
N LEU A 26 0.01 16.92 -10.00
CA LEU A 26 -0.88 15.77 -9.92
C LEU A 26 -0.60 14.87 -11.11
N GLY A 27 -0.56 13.57 -10.88
CA GLY A 27 -0.34 12.59 -11.92
C GLY A 27 -1.22 11.38 -11.77
N LEU A 28 -1.40 10.71 -12.90
CA LEU A 28 -2.14 9.48 -13.04
C LEU A 28 -1.24 8.46 -13.72
N GLY A 29 -1.42 7.20 -13.35
CA GLY A 29 -0.61 6.11 -13.82
C GLY A 29 -1.30 4.76 -13.68
N ILE A 30 -0.63 3.75 -14.21
CA ILE A 30 -0.99 2.35 -14.05
C ILE A 30 0.01 1.77 -13.06
N SER A 31 -0.50 0.93 -12.16
CA SER A 31 0.32 0.23 -11.19
C SER A 31 0.30 -1.27 -11.47
N TYR A 32 1.39 -1.93 -11.07
CA TYR A 32 1.49 -3.38 -11.05
C TYR A 32 2.01 -3.79 -9.67
N THR A 33 1.20 -4.55 -8.95
CA THR A 33 1.49 -5.02 -7.59
C THR A 33 1.69 -6.51 -7.60
N ILE A 34 2.86 -6.96 -7.15
CA ILE A 34 3.19 -8.37 -6.94
C ILE A 34 3.26 -8.62 -5.44
N GLY A 35 2.47 -9.57 -4.94
CA GLY A 35 2.44 -9.91 -3.52
C GLY A 35 2.27 -11.41 -3.30
N GLU A 36 2.96 -11.92 -2.27
CA GLU A 36 2.64 -13.24 -1.74
C GLU A 36 1.54 -13.07 -0.68
N TYR A 37 0.35 -13.60 -0.96
CA TYR A 37 -0.71 -13.70 0.03
C TYR A 37 -0.54 -15.02 0.79
N ARG A 38 -0.47 -14.92 2.12
CA ARG A 38 -0.41 -16.07 3.02
C ARG A 38 -1.54 -15.97 4.03
N ILE A 39 -2.51 -16.86 3.91
CA ILE A 39 -3.58 -16.99 4.91
C ILE A 39 -3.08 -17.99 5.95
N ASN A 40 -2.85 -17.48 7.16
CA ASN A 40 -2.47 -18.29 8.30
C ASN A 40 -3.64 -18.33 9.28
N ILE A 41 -4.04 -19.53 9.68
CA ILE A 41 -4.95 -19.70 10.82
C ILE A 41 -4.12 -20.10 12.04
N CYS A 42 -4.54 -19.57 13.19
CA CYS A 42 -3.98 -19.85 14.49
C CYS A 42 -5.04 -20.52 15.34
N ASP A 43 -4.86 -21.80 15.63
CA ASP A 43 -5.71 -22.53 16.57
C ASP A 43 -4.83 -23.37 17.52
N PRO A 44 -4.78 -23.06 18.84
CA PRO A 44 -5.50 -22.01 19.56
C PRO A 44 -4.78 -20.64 19.53
N TYR A 45 -5.56 -19.56 19.49
CA TYR A 45 -5.06 -18.20 19.74
C TYR A 45 -5.10 -17.90 21.25
N ILE A 46 -3.93 -17.69 21.86
CA ILE A 46 -3.81 -17.51 23.32
C ILE A 46 -3.57 -16.03 23.62
N VAL A 47 -4.49 -15.39 24.34
CA VAL A 47 -4.31 -14.01 24.84
C VAL A 47 -3.62 -14.07 26.20
N SER A 48 -2.44 -13.46 26.32
CA SER A 48 -1.75 -13.35 27.61
C SER A 48 -2.45 -12.29 28.47
N GLY A 49 -2.73 -12.60 29.74
CA GLY A 49 -3.52 -11.73 30.62
C GLY A 49 -2.83 -10.45 31.10
N GLY A 50 -1.53 -10.28 30.81
CA GLY A 50 -0.78 -9.09 31.17
C GLY A 50 -1.15 -7.91 30.28
N ILE A 51 -1.63 -6.83 30.90
CA ILE A 51 -1.80 -5.54 30.22
C ILE A 51 -0.41 -4.93 30.08
N ILE A 52 0.00 -4.65 28.85
CA ILE A 52 1.25 -3.97 28.56
C ILE A 52 0.88 -2.51 28.32
N SER A 53 1.27 -1.63 29.24
CA SER A 53 1.14 -0.18 29.06
C SER A 53 2.46 0.33 28.47
N PRO A 54 2.53 0.56 27.15
CA PRO A 54 3.73 1.10 26.53
C PRO A 54 4.03 2.50 27.09
N THR A 55 5.30 2.78 27.37
CA THR A 55 5.76 4.08 27.89
C THR A 55 5.69 5.14 26.79
N GLY A 56 4.54 5.80 26.63
CA GLY A 56 4.36 6.90 25.69
C GLY A 56 3.01 7.62 25.88
N PRO A 57 2.93 8.94 25.68
CA PRO A 57 1.74 9.74 25.99
C PRO A 57 0.52 9.51 25.06
N LEU A 58 0.62 8.63 24.05
CA LEU A 58 -0.38 8.43 22.99
C LEU A 58 -0.63 6.96 22.63
N LEU A 59 -0.16 6.00 23.41
CA LEU A 59 -0.32 4.58 23.10
C LEU A 59 -1.32 3.94 24.07
N GLU A 60 -2.38 3.36 23.52
CA GLU A 60 -3.40 2.65 24.28
C GLU A 60 -2.84 1.32 24.82
N GLU A 61 -3.38 0.91 25.97
CA GLU A 61 -3.05 -0.37 26.59
C GLU A 61 -3.45 -1.52 25.68
N TYR A 62 -2.54 -2.46 25.44
CA TYR A 62 -2.82 -3.65 24.65
C TYR A 62 -2.42 -4.92 25.40
N ARG A 63 -3.05 -6.03 25.01
CA ARG A 63 -2.72 -7.37 25.51
C ARG A 63 -1.95 -8.12 24.44
N GLU A 64 -0.88 -8.79 24.84
CA GLU A 64 -0.09 -9.59 23.90
C GLU A 64 -0.78 -10.92 23.61
N GLY A 65 -1.22 -11.09 22.35
CA GLY A 65 -1.71 -12.37 21.84
C GLY A 65 -0.59 -13.20 21.23
N LYS A 66 -0.46 -14.45 21.66
CA LYS A 66 0.47 -15.42 21.09
C LYS A 66 -0.28 -16.44 20.26
N CYS A 67 0.04 -16.48 18.96
CA CYS A 67 -0.41 -17.55 18.08
C CYS A 67 0.51 -18.78 18.25
N SER A 68 -0.06 -19.88 18.75
CA SER A 68 0.57 -21.20 18.76
C SER A 68 0.08 -22.02 17.56
N ASN A 69 0.95 -22.86 17.00
CA ASN A 69 0.64 -23.75 15.86
C ASN A 69 0.07 -23.01 14.62
N LYS A 70 0.91 -22.21 13.96
CA LYS A 70 0.55 -21.57 12.69
C LYS A 70 0.30 -22.63 11.61
N ILE A 71 -0.94 -22.70 11.12
CA ILE A 71 -1.30 -23.54 9.98
C ILE A 71 -1.42 -22.63 8.76
N ASN A 72 -0.58 -22.88 7.75
CA ASN A 72 -0.69 -22.21 6.45
C ASN A 72 -1.80 -22.91 5.66
N LEU A 73 -2.97 -22.27 5.55
CA LEU A 73 -4.05 -22.84 4.73
C LEU A 73 -3.82 -22.58 3.25
N TYR A 74 -3.22 -21.43 2.92
CA TYR A 74 -3.13 -21.00 1.55
C TYR A 74 -1.91 -20.10 1.33
N LYS A 75 -1.13 -20.42 0.30
CA LYS A 75 -0.03 -19.58 -0.19
C LYS A 75 -0.22 -19.42 -1.70
N GLN A 76 -0.52 -18.21 -2.14
CA GLN A 76 -0.60 -17.89 -3.56
C GLN A 76 0.21 -16.63 -3.83
N ASN A 77 0.89 -16.64 -4.96
CA ASN A 77 1.54 -15.47 -5.51
C ASN A 77 0.53 -14.78 -6.41
N SER A 78 0.12 -13.57 -6.05
CA SER A 78 -0.87 -12.81 -6.82
C SER A 78 -0.21 -11.55 -7.37
N SER A 79 -0.49 -11.30 -8.63
CA SER A 79 -0.10 -10.09 -9.32
C SER A 79 -1.34 -9.39 -9.83
N ASN A 80 -1.51 -8.12 -9.49
CA ASN A 80 -2.66 -7.34 -9.90
C ASN A 80 -2.21 -6.04 -10.56
N PHE A 81 -2.89 -5.69 -11.65
CA PHE A 81 -2.83 -4.35 -12.21
C PHE A 81 -3.72 -3.42 -11.38
N GLY A 82 -3.43 -2.14 -11.39
CA GLY A 82 -4.22 -1.13 -10.73
C GLY A 82 -4.07 0.25 -11.37
N LEU A 83 -4.83 1.19 -10.86
CA LEU A 83 -4.74 2.61 -11.18
C LEU A 83 -4.00 3.33 -10.05
N GLY A 84 -2.96 4.06 -10.41
CA GLY A 84 -2.17 4.87 -9.50
C GLY A 84 -2.45 6.35 -9.70
N GLY A 85 -2.48 7.10 -8.62
CA GLY A 85 -2.39 8.55 -8.63
C GLY A 85 -1.17 9.01 -7.86
N ASN A 86 -0.58 10.15 -8.24
CA ASN A 86 0.45 10.78 -7.44
C ASN A 86 0.19 12.29 -7.31
N GLY A 87 0.56 12.85 -6.17
CA GLY A 87 0.58 14.28 -5.91
C GLY A 87 1.98 14.69 -5.46
N THR A 88 2.46 15.84 -5.94
CA THR A 88 3.78 16.37 -5.59
C THR A 88 3.68 17.83 -5.21
N VAL A 89 4.40 18.23 -4.17
CA VAL A 89 4.57 19.62 -3.74
C VAL A 89 6.05 19.90 -3.55
N LYS A 90 6.57 20.92 -4.23
CA LYS A 90 7.97 21.36 -4.10
C LYS A 90 8.01 22.83 -3.72
N LEU A 91 8.81 23.22 -2.73
CA LEU A 91 8.91 24.65 -2.37
C LEU A 91 9.81 25.41 -3.33
N TYR A 92 10.95 24.84 -3.71
CA TYR A 92 11.86 25.45 -4.67
C TYR A 92 12.55 24.39 -5.51
N SER A 93 12.69 24.66 -6.80
CA SER A 93 13.39 23.79 -7.74
C SER A 93 14.27 24.60 -8.67
N TYR A 94 15.51 24.17 -8.85
CA TYR A 94 16.38 24.62 -9.93
C TYR A 94 16.40 23.55 -11.02
N VAL A 95 15.99 23.91 -12.23
CA VAL A 95 15.88 23.01 -13.38
C VAL A 95 16.94 23.40 -14.40
N GLY A 96 18.04 22.65 -14.41
CA GLY A 96 19.07 22.73 -15.43
C GLY A 96 18.77 21.82 -16.63
N GLU A 97 19.77 21.70 -17.52
CA GLU A 97 19.68 20.86 -18.72
C GLU A 97 19.65 19.37 -18.38
N SER A 98 20.57 18.91 -17.53
CA SER A 98 20.70 17.47 -17.18
C SER A 98 20.32 17.15 -15.73
N ILE A 99 20.15 18.17 -14.89
CA ILE A 99 19.89 18.00 -13.47
C ILE A 99 18.75 18.91 -12.99
N GLU A 100 17.98 18.41 -12.04
CA GLU A 100 17.01 19.16 -11.27
C GLU A 100 17.36 19.05 -9.79
N PHE A 101 17.53 20.19 -9.12
CA PHE A 101 17.72 20.27 -7.69
C PHE A 101 16.43 20.75 -7.04
N ASN A 102 15.90 20.01 -6.08
CA ASN A 102 14.70 20.40 -5.33
C ASN A 102 15.06 20.67 -3.88
N PHE A 103 14.62 21.83 -3.39
CA PHE A 103 14.65 22.19 -1.99
C PHE A 103 13.23 22.07 -1.43
N PHE A 104 13.08 21.11 -0.52
CA PHE A 104 11.82 20.61 0.02
C PHE A 104 10.87 20.07 -1.05
N GLU A 105 10.66 18.75 -1.02
CA GLU A 105 9.78 17.99 -1.90
C GLU A 105 8.96 17.01 -1.06
N ALA A 106 7.66 17.01 -1.26
CA ALA A 106 6.73 16.07 -0.65
C ALA A 106 5.92 15.39 -1.75
N ASP A 107 6.00 14.07 -1.80
CA ASP A 107 5.26 13.27 -2.75
C ASP A 107 4.28 12.34 -2.03
N MET A 108 3.12 12.16 -2.62
CA MET A 108 2.06 11.30 -2.16
C MET A 108 1.63 10.40 -3.30
N TYR A 109 1.50 9.10 -3.03
CA TYR A 109 1.05 8.11 -4.00
C TYR A 109 -0.16 7.39 -3.45
N ILE A 110 -1.16 7.25 -4.30
CA ILE A 110 -2.37 6.48 -4.05
C ILE A 110 -2.43 5.39 -5.10
N ASN A 111 -2.79 4.17 -4.69
CA ASN A 111 -2.94 3.07 -5.62
C ASN A 111 -4.22 2.29 -5.32
N GLN A 112 -5.00 2.03 -6.37
CA GLN A 112 -6.19 1.21 -6.33
C GLN A 112 -6.01 0.00 -7.26
N PRO A 113 -5.90 -1.23 -6.72
CA PRO A 113 -5.86 -2.43 -7.55
C PRO A 113 -7.18 -2.59 -8.32
N THR A 114 -7.11 -2.99 -9.59
CA THR A 114 -8.28 -3.40 -10.38
C THR A 114 -8.59 -4.86 -10.07
N TYR A 115 -9.76 -5.10 -9.50
CA TYR A 115 -10.21 -6.32 -8.83
C TYR A 115 -10.67 -7.46 -9.76
N GLU A 116 -10.49 -7.33 -11.08
CA GLU A 116 -11.06 -8.29 -12.05
C GLU A 116 -10.53 -9.73 -11.86
N SER A 117 -9.33 -9.92 -11.29
CA SER A 117 -8.77 -11.25 -10.99
C SER A 117 -9.03 -11.73 -9.57
N ALA A 118 -9.16 -10.85 -8.58
CA ALA A 118 -9.17 -11.23 -7.16
C ALA A 118 -10.50 -11.83 -6.70
N GLU A 119 -11.65 -11.32 -7.18
CA GLU A 119 -12.96 -11.89 -6.84
C GLU A 119 -13.18 -13.26 -7.49
N SER A 120 -12.67 -13.49 -8.70
CA SER A 120 -12.82 -14.78 -9.39
C SER A 120 -11.95 -15.88 -8.76
N GLU A 121 -10.75 -15.54 -8.31
CA GLU A 121 -9.84 -16.48 -7.64
C GLU A 121 -10.25 -16.75 -6.20
N ALA A 122 -10.70 -15.73 -5.45
CA ALA A 122 -11.22 -15.90 -4.10
C ALA A 122 -12.54 -16.68 -4.07
N SER A 123 -13.42 -16.47 -5.05
CA SER A 123 -14.65 -17.29 -5.20
C SER A 123 -14.34 -18.71 -5.68
N ALA A 124 -13.36 -18.92 -6.57
CA ALA A 124 -12.93 -20.26 -6.96
C ALA A 124 -12.30 -21.04 -5.78
N ALA A 125 -11.45 -20.40 -4.98
CA ALA A 125 -10.84 -20.99 -3.79
C ALA A 125 -11.85 -21.26 -2.67
N ALA A 126 -12.83 -20.36 -2.46
CA ALA A 126 -13.92 -20.58 -1.52
C ALA A 126 -14.82 -21.75 -1.94
N ASN A 127 -15.17 -21.84 -3.23
CA ASN A 127 -15.98 -22.93 -3.79
C ASN A 127 -15.26 -24.29 -3.73
N GLU A 128 -13.93 -24.32 -3.86
CA GLU A 128 -13.15 -25.55 -3.75
C GLU A 128 -12.95 -26.00 -2.29
N ALA A 129 -12.83 -25.05 -1.36
CA ALA A 129 -12.78 -25.34 0.09
C ALA A 129 -14.12 -25.85 0.64
N GLU A 130 -15.25 -25.34 0.14
CA GLU A 130 -16.60 -25.74 0.59
C GLU A 130 -16.97 -27.17 0.16
N LYS A 131 -16.34 -27.72 -0.88
CA LYS A 131 -16.59 -29.09 -1.36
C LYS A 131 -16.15 -30.20 -0.40
N ASN A 132 -15.32 -29.87 0.60
CA ASN A 132 -14.71 -30.83 1.53
C ASN A 132 -15.13 -30.64 3.00
N ILE A 133 -16.14 -29.82 3.29
CA ILE A 133 -16.55 -29.46 4.67
C ILE A 133 -18.01 -29.88 4.90
N ASP A 134 -18.28 -30.52 6.04
CA ASP A 134 -19.62 -30.91 6.46
C ASP A 134 -20.55 -29.68 6.57
N PRO A 135 -21.82 -29.79 6.15
CA PRO A 135 -22.74 -28.65 5.97
C PRO A 135 -23.09 -27.86 7.24
N ALA A 136 -22.62 -28.28 8.42
CA ALA A 136 -22.81 -27.57 9.68
C ALA A 136 -21.74 -26.49 9.97
N GLU A 137 -20.60 -26.50 9.27
CA GLU A 137 -19.47 -25.58 9.52
C GLU A 137 -19.37 -24.43 8.48
N SER A 138 -20.15 -24.50 7.40
CA SER A 138 -20.21 -23.52 6.29
C SER A 138 -20.64 -22.10 6.73
N ALA A 139 -21.37 -21.97 7.85
CA ALA A 139 -21.90 -20.67 8.30
C ALA A 139 -20.86 -19.69 8.88
N VAL A 140 -19.64 -20.13 9.18
CA VAL A 140 -18.61 -19.33 9.86
C VAL A 140 -17.58 -18.73 8.88
N LEU A 141 -17.47 -19.29 7.68
CA LEU A 141 -16.55 -18.83 6.62
C LEU A 141 -17.23 -17.85 5.66
N LYS A 142 -17.88 -16.80 6.17
CA LYS A 142 -18.06 -15.62 5.33
C LYS A 142 -16.70 -14.91 5.27
N PRO A 143 -16.06 -14.76 4.10
CA PRO A 143 -14.86 -13.97 4.00
C PRO A 143 -15.23 -12.55 4.41
N SER A 144 -14.91 -12.19 5.65
CA SER A 144 -15.02 -10.82 6.12
C SER A 144 -14.10 -10.01 5.23
N SER A 145 -14.72 -9.27 4.30
CA SER A 145 -14.14 -8.16 3.52
C SER A 145 -12.62 -8.26 3.43
N ILE A 146 -12.12 -8.97 2.42
CA ILE A 146 -10.70 -8.92 2.03
C ILE A 146 -10.39 -7.43 1.93
N MET A 147 -9.68 -6.92 2.94
CA MET A 147 -9.42 -5.50 3.09
C MET A 147 -8.59 -5.10 1.88
N ASP A 148 -9.15 -4.28 0.98
CA ASP A 148 -8.42 -3.74 -0.16
C ASP A 148 -7.13 -3.11 0.37
N PRO A 149 -5.94 -3.59 -0.02
CA PRO A 149 -4.72 -2.93 0.38
C PRO A 149 -4.57 -1.70 -0.51
N ALA A 150 -5.30 -0.63 -0.18
CA ALA A 150 -5.03 0.70 -0.69
C ALA A 150 -3.67 1.12 -0.12
N PHE A 151 -2.61 0.93 -0.91
CA PHE A 151 -1.27 1.33 -0.53
C PHE A 151 -1.12 2.83 -0.76
N ASN A 152 -1.33 3.60 0.31
CA ASN A 152 -0.99 5.01 0.36
C ASN A 152 0.41 5.15 0.96
N TYR A 153 1.34 5.71 0.20
CA TYR A 153 2.67 6.01 0.71
C TYR A 153 3.09 7.41 0.26
N GLY A 154 3.87 8.08 1.11
CA GLY A 154 4.42 9.38 0.81
C GLY A 154 5.79 9.54 1.43
N TYR A 155 6.57 10.44 0.87
CA TYR A 155 7.88 10.76 1.38
C TYR A 155 8.11 12.26 1.36
N ILE A 156 8.97 12.72 2.26
CA ILE A 156 9.37 14.12 2.38
C ILE A 156 10.89 14.15 2.29
N ASN A 157 11.39 14.91 1.32
CA ASN A 157 12.81 15.16 1.13
C ASN A 157 13.10 16.64 1.35
N TYR A 158 14.13 16.96 2.14
CA TYR A 158 14.55 18.35 2.32
C TYR A 158 15.41 18.86 1.16
N ALA A 159 16.19 17.97 0.55
CA ALA A 159 16.95 18.25 -0.66
C ALA A 159 17.02 16.99 -1.54
N SER A 160 16.77 17.13 -2.84
CA SER A 160 16.90 16.03 -3.81
C SER A 160 17.61 16.51 -5.09
N ILE A 161 18.36 15.61 -5.71
CA ILE A 161 18.96 15.81 -7.03
C ILE A 161 18.39 14.72 -7.95
N VAL A 162 17.82 15.15 -9.07
CA VAL A 162 17.20 14.27 -10.06
C VAL A 162 17.89 14.46 -11.39
N TYR A 163 18.31 13.36 -12.03
CA TYR A 163 18.85 13.39 -13.38
C TYR A 163 17.71 13.40 -14.40
N ARG A 164 17.82 14.30 -15.39
CA ARG A 164 16.87 14.41 -16.49
C ARG A 164 17.53 13.82 -17.75
N PHE A 165 16.86 12.86 -18.37
CA PHE A 165 17.27 12.18 -19.61
C PHE A 165 16.27 12.50 -20.73
#